data_AF-A0A7J3CAY9-F1
#
_entry.id   AF-A0A7J3CAY9-F1
#
_cell.length_a   1.000
_cell.length_b   1.000
_cell.length_c   1.000
_cell.angle_alpha   90.00
_cell.angle_beta   90.00
_cell.angle_gamma   90.00
#
_symmetry.space_group_name_H-M   'P 1'
#
loop_
_entity.id
_entity.type
_entity.pdbx_description
1 polymer ?
#
loop_
_entity_poly.entity_id
_entity_poly.type
_entity_poly.pdbx_seq_one_letter_code
_entity_poly.pdbx_strand_id
1 'polypeptide(L)' 'MTVREKTGRKRYVHFVDFNNPEIRSIVRILDDSRVINYKGITALRVRHDQLPVLRRIAEERKMSIDMVSGTLKALKRKVS' A
#
# COMPACT_ATOMS: atom_id res chain seq x y z
N MET A 1 -9.21 -13.03 19.34
CA MET A 1 -9.08 -11.93 18.34
C MET A 1 -9.52 -12.48 16.98
N THR A 2 -10.72 -12.14 16.51
CA THR A 2 -11.32 -12.74 15.31
C THR A 2 -10.82 -12.05 14.05
N VAL A 3 -10.75 -12.80 12.94
CA VAL A 3 -10.30 -12.33 11.63
C VAL A 3 -11.10 -11.10 11.16
N ARG A 4 -12.36 -10.94 11.60
CA ARG A 4 -13.23 -9.77 11.34
C ARG A 4 -12.71 -8.45 11.92
N GLU A 5 -11.92 -8.45 12.98
CA GLU A 5 -11.29 -7.21 13.51
C GLU A 5 -10.03 -6.79 12.72
N LYS A 6 -9.49 -7.69 11.89
CA LYS A 6 -8.31 -7.41 11.04
C LYS A 6 -8.68 -6.78 9.69
N THR A 7 -9.87 -7.03 9.15
CA THR A 7 -10.27 -6.61 7.79
C THR A 7 -10.39 -5.10 7.62
N GLY A 8 -10.79 -4.35 8.67
CA GLY A 8 -10.83 -2.88 8.63
C GLY A 8 -9.48 -2.18 8.85
N ARG A 9 -8.41 -2.92 9.21
CA ARG A 9 -7.12 -2.30 9.54
C ARG A 9 -6.42 -1.84 8.28
N LYS A 10 -5.87 -0.62 8.32
CA LYS A 10 -5.11 -0.07 7.21
C LYS A 10 -3.73 -0.71 7.11
N ARG A 11 -3.23 -0.83 5.89
CA ARG A 11 -1.88 -1.25 5.52
C ARG A 11 -1.22 -0.14 4.74
N TYR A 12 0.09 -0.05 4.89
CA TYR A 12 0.93 0.90 4.18
C TYR A 12 1.85 0.09 3.28
N VAL A 13 1.80 0.40 2.00
CA VAL A 13 2.49 -0.33 0.95
C VAL A 13 3.50 0.59 0.31
N HIS A 14 4.75 0.15 0.25
CA HIS A 14 5.82 0.81 -0.47
C HIS A 14 6.01 0.11 -1.82
N PHE A 15 6.13 0.87 -2.90
CA PHE A 15 6.49 0.39 -4.23
C PHE A 15 7.95 0.75 -4.51
N VAL A 16 8.61 -0.07 -5.33
CA VAL A 16 10.00 0.18 -5.75
C VAL A 16 10.12 1.51 -6.50
N ASP A 17 9.14 1.85 -7.34
CA ASP A 17 9.08 3.11 -8.07
C ASP A 17 7.75 3.83 -7.84
N PHE A 18 7.79 4.90 -7.04
CA PHE A 18 6.63 5.75 -6.78
C PHE A 18 6.36 6.84 -7.81
N ASN A 19 7.29 7.06 -8.76
CA ASN A 19 7.11 8.03 -9.84
C ASN A 19 6.24 7.51 -10.97
N ASN A 20 5.83 6.24 -10.92
CA ASN A 20 4.97 5.64 -11.92
C ASN A 20 3.56 6.29 -11.90
N PRO A 21 3.11 6.90 -13.03
CA PRO A 21 1.77 7.50 -13.14
C PRO A 21 0.62 6.54 -12.78
N GLU A 22 0.84 5.23 -12.95
CA GLU A 22 -0.13 4.17 -12.67
C GLU A 22 -0.54 4.10 -11.19
N ILE A 23 0.28 4.60 -10.26
CA ILE A 23 -0.06 4.63 -8.82
C ILE A 23 -1.28 5.51 -8.56
N ARG A 24 -1.39 6.63 -9.27
CA ARG A 24 -2.57 7.51 -9.16
C ARG A 24 -3.82 6.81 -9.67
N SER A 25 -3.69 5.98 -10.70
CA SER A 25 -4.78 5.18 -11.24
C SER A 25 -5.21 4.09 -10.25
N ILE A 26 -4.27 3.44 -9.56
CA ILE A 26 -4.55 2.45 -8.50
C ILE A 26 -5.37 3.08 -7.36
N VAL A 27 -5.01 4.29 -6.94
CA VAL A 27 -5.73 5.02 -5.88
C VAL A 27 -7.20 5.25 -6.22
N ARG A 28 -7.51 5.47 -7.51
CA ARG A 28 -8.89 5.68 -7.98
C ARG A 28 -9.71 4.39 -7.99
N ILE A 29 -9.07 3.24 -8.16
CA ILE A 29 -9.72 1.92 -8.19
C ILE A 29 -10.00 1.43 -6.77
N LEU A 30 -9.10 1.71 -5.83
CA LEU A 30 -9.19 1.23 -4.45
C LEU A 30 -9.90 2.26 -3.56
N ASP A 31 -11.08 1.89 -3.09
CA ASP A 31 -11.88 2.69 -2.17
C ASP A 31 -11.15 2.96 -0.83
N ASP A 32 -11.26 4.20 -0.33
CA ASP A 32 -10.59 4.72 0.87
C ASP A 32 -9.07 4.42 0.90
N SER A 33 -8.44 4.50 -0.28
CA SER A 33 -6.99 4.44 -0.45
C SER A 33 -6.42 5.84 -0.71
N ARG A 34 -5.18 6.07 -0.27
CA ARG A 34 -4.50 7.36 -0.49
C ARG A 34 -2.99 7.21 -0.44
N VAL A 35 -2.28 8.02 -1.20
CA VAL A 35 -0.82 8.17 -1.07
C VAL A 35 -0.52 9.04 0.15
N ILE A 36 0.45 8.62 0.95
CA ILE A 36 0.90 9.32 2.15
C ILE A 36 2.42 9.46 2.10
N ASN A 37 2.89 10.68 2.37
CA ASN A 37 4.31 10.96 2.57
C ASN A 37 4.60 10.99 4.06
N TYR A 38 5.62 10.25 4.51
CA TYR A 38 6.01 10.19 5.91
C TYR A 38 7.54 10.18 6.06
N LYS A 39 8.10 11.26 6.62
CA LYS A 39 9.54 11.37 6.95
C LYS A 39 10.48 10.89 5.83
N GLY A 40 10.18 11.26 4.59
CA GLY A 40 11.00 10.93 3.40
C GLY A 40 10.61 9.65 2.65
N ILE A 41 9.63 8.87 3.13
CA ILE A 41 9.09 7.72 2.39
C ILE A 41 7.69 8.02 1.86
N THR A 42 7.39 7.52 0.66
CA THR A 42 6.06 7.55 0.06
C THR A 42 5.41 6.19 0.25
N ALA A 43 4.14 6.14 0.65
CA ALA A 43 3.43 4.89 0.85
C ALA A 43 1.98 4.98 0.39
N LEU A 44 1.44 3.90 -0.16
CA LEU A 44 0.02 3.75 -0.42
C LEU A 44 -0.65 3.19 0.83
N ARG A 45 -1.55 3.98 1.43
CA ARG A 45 -2.46 3.51 2.47
C ARG A 45 -3.65 2.82 1.82
N VAL A 46 -3.87 1.57 2.18
CA VAL A 46 -4.92 0.70 1.64
C VAL A 46 -5.59 -0.07 2.78
N ARG A 47 -6.83 -0.56 2.62
CA ARG A 47 -7.42 -1.49 3.59
C ARG A 47 -6.75 -2.86 3.50
N HIS A 48 -6.77 -3.63 4.58
CA HIS A 48 -6.12 -4.94 4.61
C HIS A 48 -6.78 -5.94 3.67
N ASP A 49 -8.10 -5.91 3.58
CA ASP A 49 -8.94 -6.72 2.69
C ASP A 49 -8.70 -6.42 1.19
N GLN A 50 -8.31 -5.20 0.87
CA GLN A 50 -7.95 -4.76 -0.48
C GLN A 50 -6.51 -5.11 -0.87
N LEU A 51 -5.69 -5.59 0.06
CA LEU A 51 -4.29 -5.91 -0.22
C LEU A 51 -4.11 -7.01 -1.31
N PRO A 52 -4.92 -8.08 -1.36
CA PRO A 52 -4.87 -9.05 -2.46
C PRO A 52 -5.23 -8.43 -3.81
N VAL A 53 -6.25 -7.57 -3.84
CA VAL A 53 -6.66 -6.84 -5.06
C VAL A 53 -5.52 -5.94 -5.54
N LEU A 54 -4.90 -5.21 -4.62
CA LEU A 54 -3.74 -4.38 -4.93
C LEU A 54 -2.57 -5.18 -5.52
N ARG A 55 -2.27 -6.36 -4.96
CA ARG A 55 -1.21 -7.24 -5.47
C ARG A 55 -1.48 -7.68 -6.91
N ARG A 56 -2.73 -8.06 -7.20
CA ARG A 56 -3.14 -8.46 -8.55
C ARG A 56 -3.01 -7.30 -9.54
N ILE A 57 -3.49 -6.11 -9.19
CA ILE A 57 -3.37 -4.93 -10.05
C ILE A 57 -1.89 -4.55 -10.26
N ALA A 58 -1.08 -4.66 -9.22
CA ALA A 58 0.36 -4.39 -9.32
C ALA A 58 1.02 -5.37 -10.29
N GLU A 59 0.71 -6.66 -10.20
CA GLU A 59 1.23 -7.69 -11.12
C GLU A 59 0.79 -7.45 -12.58
N GLU A 60 -0.49 -7.19 -12.82
CA GLU A 60 -1.05 -6.88 -14.15
C GLU A 60 -0.37 -5.64 -14.78
N ARG A 61 0.03 -4.67 -13.94
CA ARG A 61 0.69 -3.43 -14.36
C ARG A 61 2.21 -3.48 -14.28
N LYS A 62 2.80 -4.68 -14.04
CA LYS A 62 4.25 -4.88 -13.90
C LYS A 62 4.89 -3.97 -12.86
N MET A 63 4.17 -3.70 -11.78
CA MET A 63 4.63 -2.90 -10.65
C MET A 63 5.11 -3.79 -9.51
N SER A 64 6.29 -3.47 -8.98
CA SER A 64 6.88 -4.19 -7.86
C SER A 64 6.48 -3.53 -6.54
N ILE A 65 5.70 -4.25 -5.73
CA ILE A 65 5.52 -3.93 -4.32
C ILE A 65 6.78 -4.35 -3.59
N ASP A 66 7.46 -3.38 -2.99
CA ASP A 66 8.68 -3.61 -2.23
C ASP A 66 8.34 -4.13 -0.82
N MET A 67 7.58 -3.35 -0.06
CA MET A 67 7.31 -3.64 1.34
C MET A 67 5.86 -3.35 1.74
N VAL A 68 5.35 -4.14 2.69
CA VAL A 68 4.04 -3.92 3.33
C VAL A 68 4.20 -3.89 4.84
N SER A 69 3.56 -2.92 5.49
CA SER A 69 3.54 -2.82 6.96
C SER A 69 2.20 -2.34 7.50
N GLY A 70 1.95 -2.64 8.77
CA GLY A 70 0.77 -2.15 9.49
C GLY A 70 0.86 -0.70 9.94
N THR A 71 2.07 -0.13 10.05
CA THR A 71 2.30 1.26 10.45
C THR A 71 3.39 1.90 9.56
N LEU A 72 3.31 3.22 9.38
CA LEU A 72 4.33 4.00 8.65
C LEU A 72 5.70 3.95 9.33
N LYS A 73 5.74 3.92 10.67
CA LYS A 73 6.99 3.80 11.44
C LYS A 73 7.70 2.46 11.16
N ALA A 74 6.94 1.35 11.13
CA ALA A 74 7.48 0.05 10.79
C ALA A 74 7.89 -0.03 9.31
N LEU A 75 7.09 0.57 8.41
CA LEU A 75 7.43 0.63 6.98
C LEU A 75 8.77 1.35 6.77
N LYS A 76 8.94 2.53 7.38
CA LYS A 76 10.19 3.29 7.28
C LYS A 76 11.40 2.46 7.73
N ARG A 77 11.29 1.75 8.86
CA ARG A 77 12.38 0.88 9.36
C ARG A 77 12.77 -0.29 8.45
N LYS A 78 11.93 -0.64 7.47
CA LYS A 78 12.21 -1.71 6.49
C LYS A 78 12.80 -1.17 5.20
N VAL A 79 12.44 0.06 4.84
CA VAL A 79 12.86 0.72 3.60
C VAL A 79 14.14 1.54 3.81
N SER A 80 14.35 2.05 5.03
CA SER A 80 15.58 2.71 5.50
C SER A 80 16.39 1.76 6.37
#